data_AF-A0A350YR84-F1
#
_entry.id   AF-A0A350YR84-F1
#
_cell.length_a   1.000
_cell.length_b   1.000
_cell.length_c   1.000
_cell.angle_alpha   90.00
_cell.angle_beta   90.00
_cell.angle_gamma   90.00
#
_symmetry.space_group_name_H-M   'P 1'
#
loop_
_entity.id
_entity.type
_entity.pdbx_description
1 polymer ?
#
loop_
_entity_poly.entity_id
_entity_poly.type
_entity_poly.pdbx_seq_one_letter_code
_entity_poly.pdbx_strand_id
1 'polypeptide(L)'
;DQIDYYFIRGDNPDEVISGYRKLTGKAQIMPKWAMGYWQSRERYRSGTELLNVVKEYRKRQIPIDNIVLDWSYWPVDAWGSHEFDPKYFPDPKGMVDSVHLMNARIMISVWPKFYHTTEHYKEFDSRGWIYRQAVADSVRDWIGKGYIGSFYDPYSEGARRLFWDQMKDHLYIHGFDAWWMDASEPDILSNASVEYRKKLSTPTALGPSTKYFNTYALMNAQAIYEGQREADPDRRVFLLTRSGFAGLQRYSTATWSGDIGTRWEDMKAQIPAGLNFALSGIPYWTFDIGGFCVENRYTRAAEGSEDLREWRELNTRWFQFGAFCPLFRSHGQYPYREIFNISPEGTPAYRSMVYYDKLRYRLMPYIYSLAGMTWFNDYTIMRALVMDFGSEPAVRSIGDQYMFGPSILVAPVYEYQARTRKVYFPSVCGWYDFYTGQFIPGGRYLDVSAPYERLPLFIREGSIVPFGPEIEYTSQKPADPITLFVYTGRNASFTLYEDEGVNYGYERGDYSSIPMNYDETSGELTIGERKGQYPGMALKRTFNIVWVTRTNNIEFDPDMKPHFTLTYDGAPVVVKNSVR
;
A
#
# COMPACT_ATOMS: atom_id res chain seq x y z
N ASP A 1 -19.26 -27.38 -18.65
CA ASP A 1 -19.14 -25.93 -18.43
C ASP A 1 -20.52 -25.30 -18.37
N GLN A 2 -20.73 -24.30 -17.50
CA GLN A 2 -21.99 -23.58 -17.31
C GLN A 2 -21.72 -22.08 -17.16
N ILE A 3 -22.72 -21.23 -17.35
CA ILE A 3 -22.63 -19.80 -17.01
C ILE A 3 -22.91 -19.67 -15.51
N ASP A 4 -22.00 -19.02 -14.78
CA ASP A 4 -22.14 -18.73 -13.36
C ASP A 4 -21.71 -17.28 -13.09
N TYR A 5 -22.61 -16.49 -12.49
CA TYR A 5 -22.36 -15.09 -12.13
C TYR A 5 -23.22 -14.71 -10.92
N TYR A 6 -22.76 -13.70 -10.19
CA TYR A 6 -23.43 -13.18 -9.00
C TYR A 6 -23.91 -11.76 -9.28
N PHE A 7 -25.22 -11.54 -9.19
CA PHE A 7 -25.79 -10.20 -9.20
C PHE A 7 -25.76 -9.61 -7.78
N ILE A 8 -25.12 -8.46 -7.63
CA ILE A 8 -25.01 -7.75 -6.36
C ILE A 8 -25.71 -6.42 -6.49
N ARG A 9 -26.74 -6.20 -5.67
CA ARG A 9 -27.45 -4.93 -5.56
C ARG A 9 -26.97 -4.18 -4.32
N GLY A 10 -26.72 -2.88 -4.48
CA GLY A 10 -26.51 -1.92 -3.39
C GLY A 10 -27.05 -0.56 -3.81
N ASP A 11 -27.45 0.26 -2.84
CA ASP A 11 -27.98 1.62 -3.09
C ASP A 11 -26.87 2.62 -3.43
N ASN A 12 -25.62 2.27 -3.13
CA ASN A 12 -24.41 3.01 -3.49
C ASN A 12 -23.25 2.02 -3.79
N PRO A 13 -22.14 2.50 -4.37
CA PRO A 13 -21.00 1.64 -4.69
C PRO A 13 -20.37 0.91 -3.49
N ASP A 14 -20.35 1.47 -2.29
CA ASP A 14 -19.81 0.78 -1.10
C ASP A 14 -20.67 -0.45 -0.72
N GLU A 15 -21.99 -0.38 -0.86
CA GLU A 15 -22.86 -1.54 -0.63
C GLU A 15 -22.66 -2.66 -1.67
N VAL A 16 -22.35 -2.29 -2.92
CA VAL A 16 -21.97 -3.28 -3.95
C VAL A 16 -20.64 -3.94 -3.59
N ILE A 17 -19.66 -3.17 -3.11
CA ILE A 17 -18.38 -3.72 -2.62
C ILE A 17 -18.61 -4.60 -1.39
N SER A 18 -19.48 -4.22 -0.45
CA SER A 18 -19.84 -5.05 0.70
C SER A 18 -20.46 -6.39 0.25
N GLY A 19 -21.34 -6.37 -0.75
CA GLY A 19 -21.84 -7.60 -1.36
C GLY A 19 -20.74 -8.47 -1.97
N TYR A 20 -19.73 -7.87 -2.61
CA TYR A 20 -18.55 -8.59 -3.09
C TYR A 20 -17.74 -9.22 -1.94
N ARG A 21 -17.53 -8.49 -0.84
CA ARG A 21 -16.83 -9.00 0.36
C ARG A 21 -17.61 -10.11 1.05
N LYS A 22 -18.94 -10.05 1.03
CA LYS A 22 -19.81 -11.13 1.52
C LYS A 22 -19.64 -12.41 0.70
N LEU A 23 -19.49 -12.30 -0.62
CA LEU A 23 -19.31 -13.46 -1.50
C LEU A 23 -17.89 -14.03 -1.47
N THR A 24 -16.88 -13.16 -1.36
CA THR A 24 -15.48 -13.53 -1.63
C THR A 24 -14.56 -13.47 -0.41
N GLY A 25 -15.07 -13.03 0.74
CA GLY A 25 -14.37 -12.89 2.01
C GLY A 25 -14.07 -11.43 2.38
N LYS A 26 -14.05 -11.13 3.68
CA LYS A 26 -13.67 -9.80 4.20
C LYS A 26 -12.21 -9.48 3.89
N ALA A 27 -11.90 -8.19 3.72
CA ALA A 27 -10.52 -7.75 3.62
C ALA A 27 -9.91 -7.69 5.04
N GLN A 28 -8.84 -8.44 5.27
CA GLN A 28 -8.16 -8.47 6.57
C GLN A 28 -7.53 -7.11 6.87
N ILE A 29 -7.56 -6.67 8.14
CA ILE A 29 -6.88 -5.43 8.52
C ILE A 29 -5.37 -5.70 8.45
N MET A 30 -4.71 -5.07 7.49
CA MET A 30 -3.26 -5.17 7.34
C MET A 30 -2.52 -4.73 8.62
N PRO A 31 -1.33 -5.27 8.91
CA PRO A 31 -0.50 -4.75 9.99
C PRO A 31 -0.30 -3.23 9.88
N LYS A 32 -0.29 -2.51 11.00
CA LYS A 32 -0.19 -1.04 11.00
C LYS A 32 1.04 -0.53 10.27
N TRP A 33 2.18 -1.20 10.44
CA TRP A 33 3.43 -0.89 9.74
C TRP A 33 3.31 -0.97 8.23
N ALA A 34 2.37 -1.76 7.68
CA ALA A 34 2.15 -1.83 6.24
C ALA A 34 1.56 -0.54 5.67
N MET A 35 0.90 0.28 6.50
CA MET A 35 0.38 1.58 6.10
C MET A 35 1.46 2.68 6.09
N GLY A 36 2.62 2.42 6.71
CA GLY A 36 3.80 3.26 6.70
C GLY A 36 4.56 3.23 5.36
N TYR A 37 5.74 3.84 5.33
CA TYR A 37 6.58 3.89 4.13
C TYR A 37 7.38 2.60 3.94
N TRP A 38 7.48 2.16 2.69
CA TRP A 38 8.23 1.00 2.24
C TRP A 38 9.36 1.42 1.30
N GLN A 39 10.60 1.10 1.67
CA GLN A 39 11.74 1.19 0.78
C GLN A 39 12.10 -0.18 0.22
N SER A 40 12.29 -0.25 -1.10
CA SER A 40 12.76 -1.43 -1.81
C SER A 40 13.73 -1.05 -2.92
N ARG A 41 14.39 -2.05 -3.50
CA ARG A 41 15.29 -1.92 -4.65
C ARG A 41 15.28 -3.23 -5.43
N GLU A 42 15.46 -3.16 -6.75
CA GLU A 42 15.94 -4.27 -7.58
C GLU A 42 17.44 -4.04 -7.84
N ARG A 43 18.36 -4.53 -6.98
CA ARG A 43 18.16 -5.24 -5.72
C ARG A 43 19.24 -4.88 -4.70
N TYR A 44 18.96 -5.06 -3.40
CA TYR A 44 20.02 -5.08 -2.39
C TYR A 44 20.86 -6.36 -2.55
N ARG A 45 22.18 -6.21 -2.60
CA ARG A 45 23.12 -7.28 -2.96
C ARG A 45 23.77 -7.95 -1.76
N SER A 46 23.57 -7.42 -0.55
CA SER A 46 24.07 -8.00 0.70
C SER A 46 23.27 -7.52 1.90
N GLY A 47 23.35 -8.24 3.02
CA GLY A 47 22.73 -7.82 4.27
C GLY A 47 23.27 -6.47 4.76
N THR A 48 24.57 -6.21 4.57
CA THR A 48 25.20 -4.93 4.93
C THR A 48 24.61 -3.76 4.15
N GLU A 49 24.40 -3.91 2.84
CA GLU A 49 23.82 -2.85 2.01
C GLU A 49 22.39 -2.51 2.44
N LEU A 50 21.57 -3.54 2.69
CA LEU A 50 20.20 -3.38 3.16
C LEU A 50 20.16 -2.67 4.52
N LEU A 51 20.97 -3.11 5.48
CA LEU A 51 21.06 -2.51 6.81
C LEU A 51 21.54 -1.06 6.77
N ASN A 52 22.48 -0.73 5.88
CA ASN A 52 22.96 0.64 5.72
C ASN A 52 21.87 1.59 5.22
N VAL A 53 20.94 1.12 4.39
CA VAL A 53 19.80 1.93 3.96
C VAL A 53 18.89 2.26 5.14
N VAL A 54 18.51 1.26 5.95
CA VAL A 54 17.67 1.50 7.13
C VAL A 54 18.36 2.47 8.10
N LYS A 55 19.66 2.28 8.35
CA LYS A 55 20.46 3.20 9.17
C LYS A 55 20.48 4.62 8.62
N GLU A 56 20.58 4.79 7.30
CA GLU A 56 20.63 6.12 6.68
C GLU A 56 19.28 6.84 6.76
N TYR A 57 18.16 6.14 6.62
CA TYR A 57 16.82 6.70 6.90
C TYR A 57 16.69 7.17 8.35
N ARG A 58 17.05 6.30 9.32
CA ARG A 58 17.02 6.64 10.75
C ARG A 58 17.94 7.81 11.09
N LYS A 59 19.17 7.82 10.56
CA LYS A 59 20.13 8.91 10.74
C LYS A 59 19.59 10.24 10.24
N ARG A 60 18.86 10.24 9.12
CA ARG A 60 18.26 11.44 8.51
C ARG A 60 16.90 11.80 9.13
N GLN A 61 16.40 11.01 10.07
CA GLN A 61 15.06 11.17 10.66
C GLN A 61 13.97 11.24 9.58
N ILE A 62 14.14 10.43 8.53
CA ILE A 62 13.15 10.21 7.49
C ILE A 62 12.36 8.96 7.90
N PRO A 63 11.03 9.07 8.07
CA PRO A 63 10.23 7.94 8.47
C PRO A 63 10.34 6.71 7.55
N ILE A 64 10.34 5.51 8.13
CA ILE A 64 10.33 4.25 7.39
C ILE A 64 9.88 3.13 8.33
N ASP A 65 8.93 2.31 7.89
CA ASP A 65 8.53 1.10 8.60
C ASP A 65 9.15 -0.14 7.95
N ASN A 66 9.32 -0.16 6.62
CA ASN A 66 9.56 -1.41 5.91
C ASN A 66 10.75 -1.32 4.94
N ILE A 67 11.60 -2.33 4.96
CA ILE A 67 12.67 -2.57 3.98
C ILE A 67 12.41 -3.91 3.27
N VAL A 68 12.79 -4.02 2.01
CA VAL A 68 12.49 -5.21 1.20
C VAL A 68 13.77 -5.84 0.64
N LEU A 69 13.98 -7.13 0.91
CA LEU A 69 14.99 -7.95 0.25
C LEU A 69 14.39 -8.60 -1.00
N ASP A 70 14.84 -8.13 -2.16
CA ASP A 70 14.41 -8.66 -3.46
C ASP A 70 15.12 -9.99 -3.83
N TRP A 71 14.86 -10.52 -5.02
CA TRP A 71 15.36 -11.78 -5.59
C TRP A 71 16.89 -11.92 -5.53
N SER A 72 17.38 -13.15 -5.76
CA SER A 72 18.82 -13.48 -5.86
C SER A 72 19.63 -13.23 -4.58
N TYR A 73 19.02 -13.49 -3.41
CA TYR A 73 19.74 -13.68 -2.15
C TYR A 73 20.33 -15.10 -1.99
N TRP A 74 19.88 -16.05 -2.80
CA TRP A 74 20.28 -17.46 -2.81
C TRP A 74 21.57 -17.72 -3.62
N PRO A 75 22.26 -18.86 -3.40
CA PRO A 75 23.33 -19.32 -4.29
C PRO A 75 22.86 -19.40 -5.74
N VAL A 76 23.63 -18.86 -6.68
CA VAL A 76 23.19 -18.57 -8.05
C VAL A 76 22.55 -19.75 -8.81
N ASP A 77 22.92 -20.99 -8.50
CA ASP A 77 22.46 -22.22 -9.13
C ASP A 77 21.39 -22.98 -8.31
N ALA A 78 20.80 -22.31 -7.31
CA ALA A 78 19.86 -22.90 -6.36
C ALA A 78 18.56 -22.10 -6.19
N TRP A 79 18.05 -21.41 -7.22
CA TRP A 79 16.74 -20.73 -7.13
C TRP A 79 15.66 -21.73 -6.70
N GLY A 80 14.98 -21.42 -5.59
CA GLY A 80 13.91 -22.24 -5.02
C GLY A 80 14.37 -23.11 -3.85
N SER A 81 15.67 -23.14 -3.53
CA SER A 81 16.15 -23.77 -2.29
C SER A 81 15.80 -22.98 -1.03
N HIS A 82 15.49 -21.69 -1.18
CA HIS A 82 15.28 -20.74 -0.07
C HIS A 82 16.50 -20.55 0.84
N GLU A 83 17.67 -21.01 0.41
CA GLU A 83 18.93 -20.79 1.11
C GLU A 83 19.49 -19.40 0.83
N PHE A 84 20.35 -18.92 1.73
CA PHE A 84 21.04 -17.65 1.59
C PHE A 84 22.48 -17.87 1.13
N ASP A 85 22.95 -17.12 0.13
CA ASP A 85 24.35 -17.16 -0.28
C ASP A 85 25.21 -16.59 0.85
N PRO A 86 26.04 -17.42 1.53
CA PRO A 86 26.78 -16.99 2.72
C PRO A 86 27.82 -15.92 2.41
N LYS A 87 28.18 -15.71 1.13
CA LYS A 87 29.07 -14.62 0.72
C LYS A 87 28.43 -13.24 0.93
N TYR A 88 27.12 -13.14 0.74
CA TYR A 88 26.39 -11.87 0.75
C TYR A 88 25.43 -11.74 1.95
N PHE A 89 24.97 -12.88 2.46
CA PHE A 89 24.01 -13.00 3.56
C PHE A 89 24.46 -14.10 4.54
N PRO A 90 25.63 -13.95 5.20
CA PRO A 90 26.21 -14.98 6.08
C PRO A 90 25.39 -15.28 7.33
N ASP A 91 24.56 -14.32 7.78
CA ASP A 91 23.70 -14.45 8.96
C ASP A 91 22.33 -13.81 8.70
N PRO A 92 21.40 -14.53 8.05
CA PRO A 92 20.07 -14.02 7.73
C PRO A 92 19.27 -13.61 8.97
N LYS A 93 19.39 -14.40 10.06
CA LYS A 93 18.72 -14.09 11.33
C LYS A 93 19.27 -12.79 11.93
N GLY A 94 20.59 -12.65 12.04
CA GLY A 94 21.22 -11.43 12.55
C GLY A 94 20.89 -10.19 11.71
N MET A 95 20.70 -10.34 10.39
CA MET A 95 20.19 -9.28 9.53
C MET A 95 18.76 -8.88 9.88
N VAL A 96 17.83 -9.84 10.00
CA VAL A 96 16.44 -9.58 10.39
C VAL A 96 16.36 -8.94 11.78
N ASP A 97 17.07 -9.51 12.75
CA ASP A 97 17.16 -8.99 14.13
C ASP A 97 17.67 -7.53 14.13
N SER A 98 18.66 -7.22 13.29
CA SER A 98 19.18 -5.84 13.15
C SER A 98 18.16 -4.87 12.56
N VAL A 99 17.33 -5.31 11.61
CA VAL A 99 16.21 -4.50 11.09
C VAL A 99 15.19 -4.24 12.20
N HIS A 100 14.83 -5.25 12.98
CA HIS A 100 13.90 -5.13 14.10
C HIS A 100 14.43 -4.22 15.22
N LEU A 101 15.73 -4.29 15.53
CA LEU A 101 16.38 -3.39 16.50
C LEU A 101 16.33 -1.92 16.06
N MET A 102 16.20 -1.65 14.76
CA MET A 102 15.97 -0.31 14.21
C MET A 102 14.48 0.04 14.08
N ASN A 103 13.60 -0.75 14.70
CA ASN A 103 12.13 -0.60 14.66
C ASN A 103 11.58 -0.56 13.23
N ALA A 104 12.14 -1.38 12.34
CA ALA A 104 11.64 -1.59 10.99
C ALA A 104 11.22 -3.06 10.81
N ARG A 105 10.55 -3.35 9.70
CA ARG A 105 10.09 -4.65 9.25
C ARG A 105 10.78 -5.02 7.96
N ILE A 106 10.97 -6.32 7.73
CA ILE A 106 11.62 -6.83 6.53
C ILE A 106 10.72 -7.80 5.77
N MET A 107 10.51 -7.49 4.48
CA MET A 107 9.84 -8.36 3.52
C MET A 107 10.88 -9.03 2.63
N ILE A 108 10.63 -10.29 2.25
CA ILE A 108 11.51 -11.05 1.36
C ILE A 108 10.77 -11.54 0.11
N SER A 109 11.45 -11.47 -1.04
CA SER A 109 10.98 -12.04 -2.31
C SER A 109 10.97 -13.56 -2.27
N VAL A 110 9.84 -14.16 -2.62
CA VAL A 110 9.68 -15.61 -2.79
C VAL A 110 8.91 -15.84 -4.07
N TRP A 111 9.45 -16.66 -4.96
CA TRP A 111 8.82 -16.95 -6.24
C TRP A 111 8.20 -18.34 -6.20
N PRO A 112 7.14 -18.61 -6.97
CA PRO A 112 6.66 -19.97 -7.20
C PRO A 112 7.62 -20.82 -8.09
N LYS A 113 8.86 -20.36 -8.30
CA LYS A 113 9.85 -20.89 -9.24
C LYS A 113 10.93 -21.70 -8.52
N PHE A 114 11.25 -22.86 -9.08
CA PHE A 114 12.26 -23.79 -8.58
C PHE A 114 13.14 -24.30 -9.71
N TYR A 115 14.46 -24.25 -9.53
CA TYR A 115 15.39 -24.95 -10.41
C TYR A 115 15.28 -26.45 -10.24
N HIS A 116 15.31 -27.16 -11.37
CA HIS A 116 15.07 -28.62 -11.39
C HIS A 116 16.12 -29.44 -10.62
N THR A 117 17.23 -28.81 -10.25
CA THR A 117 18.34 -29.39 -9.49
C THR A 117 18.13 -29.35 -7.98
N THR A 118 17.25 -28.49 -7.47
CA THR A 118 17.02 -28.31 -6.03
C THR A 118 16.22 -29.45 -5.40
N GLU A 119 16.42 -29.73 -4.12
CA GLU A 119 15.62 -30.73 -3.39
C GLU A 119 14.15 -30.32 -3.29
N HIS A 120 13.86 -29.03 -3.11
CA HIS A 120 12.49 -28.51 -3.10
C HIS A 120 11.75 -28.81 -4.42
N TYR A 121 12.40 -28.59 -5.57
CA TYR A 121 11.83 -28.99 -6.86
C TYR A 121 11.53 -30.49 -6.90
N LYS A 122 12.51 -31.32 -6.51
CA LYS A 122 12.38 -32.79 -6.57
C LYS A 122 11.24 -33.28 -5.68
N GLU A 123 11.03 -32.63 -4.54
CA GLU A 123 9.93 -32.97 -3.65
C GLU A 123 8.57 -32.71 -4.31
N PHE A 124 8.36 -31.53 -4.92
CA PHE A 124 7.16 -31.27 -5.71
C PHE A 124 7.01 -32.27 -6.88
N ASP A 125 8.09 -32.50 -7.61
CA ASP A 125 8.08 -33.36 -8.80
C ASP A 125 7.74 -34.82 -8.48
N SER A 126 8.24 -35.34 -7.35
CA SER A 126 7.94 -36.70 -6.87
C SER A 126 6.45 -36.95 -6.64
N ARG A 127 5.68 -35.87 -6.39
CA ARG A 127 4.23 -35.89 -6.15
C ARG A 127 3.43 -35.39 -7.36
N GLY A 128 4.09 -35.01 -8.44
CA GLY A 128 3.46 -34.43 -9.63
C GLY A 128 2.90 -33.02 -9.40
N TRP A 129 3.45 -32.27 -8.44
CA TRP A 129 2.99 -30.94 -8.02
C TRP A 129 3.81 -29.79 -8.63
N ILE A 130 4.45 -30.03 -9.77
CA ILE A 130 5.20 -29.02 -10.52
C ILE A 130 4.90 -29.13 -12.01
N TYR A 131 4.82 -28.01 -12.69
CA TYR A 131 4.65 -28.02 -14.14
C TYR A 131 5.96 -28.50 -14.80
N ARG A 132 5.86 -29.50 -15.68
CA ARG A 132 7.05 -30.14 -16.26
C ARG A 132 7.45 -29.60 -17.63
N GLN A 133 6.55 -28.87 -18.29
CA GLN A 133 6.75 -28.47 -19.69
C GLN A 133 7.96 -27.55 -19.88
N ALA A 134 8.21 -26.61 -18.96
CA ALA A 134 9.36 -25.71 -19.05
C ALA A 134 10.69 -26.49 -19.00
N VAL A 135 10.77 -27.52 -18.14
CA VAL A 135 11.94 -28.40 -18.04
C VAL A 135 12.08 -29.27 -19.29
N ALA A 136 10.97 -29.85 -19.77
CA ALA A 136 10.95 -30.66 -21.00
C ALA A 136 11.43 -29.86 -22.23
N ASP A 137 11.02 -28.60 -22.34
CA ASP A 137 11.41 -27.71 -23.43
C ASP A 137 12.76 -27.01 -23.18
N SER A 138 13.45 -27.33 -22.06
CA SER A 138 14.73 -26.72 -21.67
C SER A 138 14.70 -25.19 -21.63
N VAL A 139 13.60 -24.61 -21.15
CA VAL A 139 13.43 -23.17 -20.95
C VAL A 139 14.49 -22.69 -19.96
N ARG A 140 15.24 -21.66 -20.34
CA ARG A 140 16.29 -21.04 -19.53
C ARG A 140 15.89 -19.64 -19.09
N ASP A 141 16.21 -19.30 -17.86
CA ASP A 141 16.07 -17.93 -17.36
C ASP A 141 17.25 -17.02 -17.77
N TRP A 142 17.25 -15.78 -17.25
CA TRP A 142 18.22 -14.74 -17.60
C TRP A 142 19.48 -14.73 -16.72
N ILE A 143 19.62 -15.63 -15.74
CA ILE A 143 20.75 -15.59 -14.79
C ILE A 143 21.97 -16.26 -15.41
N GLY A 144 23.03 -15.49 -15.67
CA GLY A 144 24.33 -16.02 -16.10
C GLY A 144 24.21 -16.85 -17.39
N LYS A 145 24.48 -18.16 -17.29
CA LYS A 145 24.37 -19.10 -18.43
C LYS A 145 22.92 -19.52 -18.76
N GLY A 146 21.95 -19.04 -17.98
CA GLY A 146 20.55 -19.43 -18.02
C GLY A 146 20.32 -20.80 -17.40
N TYR A 147 19.51 -20.85 -16.34
CA TYR A 147 19.19 -22.07 -15.60
C TYR A 147 17.80 -22.57 -15.94
N ILE A 148 17.64 -23.89 -15.85
CA ILE A 148 16.38 -24.58 -16.15
C ILE A 148 15.63 -24.80 -14.84
N GLY A 149 14.34 -24.49 -14.85
CA GLY A 149 13.44 -24.66 -13.73
C GLY A 149 12.00 -24.59 -14.16
N SER A 150 11.09 -24.72 -13.20
CA SER A 150 9.67 -24.49 -13.44
C SER A 150 8.94 -23.99 -12.22
N PHE A 151 7.62 -23.92 -12.32
CA PHE A 151 6.73 -23.37 -11.32
C PHE A 151 5.85 -24.46 -10.74
N TYR A 152 5.65 -24.43 -9.43
CA TYR A 152 4.82 -25.43 -8.74
C TYR A 152 3.32 -25.25 -9.08
N ASP A 153 2.54 -26.29 -8.83
CA ASP A 153 1.08 -26.29 -9.02
C ASP A 153 0.34 -25.97 -7.71
N PRO A 154 -0.08 -24.71 -7.46
CA PRO A 154 -0.74 -24.30 -6.24
C PRO A 154 -2.20 -24.76 -6.18
N TYR A 155 -2.74 -25.38 -7.24
CA TYR A 155 -4.11 -25.87 -7.24
C TYR A 155 -4.26 -27.15 -6.42
N SER A 156 -3.18 -27.90 -6.22
CA SER A 156 -3.12 -29.00 -5.26
C SER A 156 -3.00 -28.48 -3.83
N GLU A 157 -3.87 -28.91 -2.93
CA GLU A 157 -3.80 -28.55 -1.50
C GLU A 157 -2.48 -29.00 -0.86
N GLY A 158 -2.03 -30.22 -1.16
CA GLY A 158 -0.75 -30.74 -0.65
C GLY A 158 0.44 -29.93 -1.15
N ALA A 159 0.38 -29.43 -2.39
CA ALA A 159 1.43 -28.56 -2.94
C ALA A 159 1.48 -27.20 -2.25
N ARG A 160 0.32 -26.61 -1.92
CA ARG A 160 0.26 -25.36 -1.13
C ARG A 160 0.89 -25.53 0.25
N ARG A 161 0.54 -26.61 0.96
CA ARG A 161 1.12 -26.91 2.29
C ARG A 161 2.63 -27.10 2.18
N LEU A 162 3.10 -27.88 1.21
CA LEU A 162 4.52 -28.09 0.99
C LEU A 162 5.26 -26.78 0.67
N PHE A 163 4.70 -25.92 -0.18
CA PHE A 163 5.28 -24.62 -0.49
C PHE A 163 5.45 -23.77 0.77
N TRP A 164 4.42 -23.71 1.62
CA TRP A 164 4.51 -23.02 2.89
C TRP A 164 5.54 -23.67 3.83
N ASP A 165 5.57 -25.00 3.96
CA ASP A 165 6.52 -25.68 4.83
C ASP A 165 7.98 -25.38 4.43
N GLN A 166 8.29 -25.38 3.13
CA GLN A 166 9.60 -24.98 2.62
C GLN A 166 9.93 -23.51 2.89
N MET A 167 8.95 -22.61 2.88
CA MET A 167 9.15 -21.22 3.29
C MET A 167 9.33 -21.11 4.81
N LYS A 168 8.57 -21.88 5.57
CA LYS A 168 8.57 -21.88 7.03
C LYS A 168 9.94 -22.30 7.55
N ASP A 169 10.42 -23.45 7.06
CA ASP A 169 11.63 -24.11 7.55
C ASP A 169 12.92 -23.39 7.15
N HIS A 170 12.90 -22.58 6.08
CA HIS A 170 14.10 -21.91 5.55
C HIS A 170 14.06 -20.39 5.66
N LEU A 171 12.88 -19.76 5.72
CA LEU A 171 12.74 -18.30 5.75
C LEU A 171 12.05 -17.83 7.03
N TYR A 172 10.88 -18.40 7.38
CA TYR A 172 10.10 -17.92 8.53
C TYR A 172 10.86 -18.06 9.86
N ILE A 173 11.65 -19.13 10.00
CA ILE A 173 12.52 -19.35 11.18
C ILE A 173 13.51 -18.20 11.46
N HIS A 174 13.82 -17.37 10.45
CA HIS A 174 14.71 -16.22 10.60
C HIS A 174 13.98 -14.96 11.06
N GLY A 175 12.64 -14.97 11.12
CA GLY A 175 11.83 -13.88 11.68
C GLY A 175 11.32 -12.84 10.69
N PHE A 176 11.40 -13.07 9.36
CA PHE A 176 10.84 -12.17 8.35
C PHE A 176 9.37 -11.81 8.66
N ASP A 177 8.96 -10.58 8.34
CA ASP A 177 7.65 -10.04 8.71
C ASP A 177 6.60 -10.15 7.60
N ALA A 178 7.07 -10.28 6.36
CA ALA A 178 6.24 -10.16 5.18
C ALA A 178 6.81 -10.96 4.01
N TRP A 179 5.93 -11.34 3.11
CA TRP A 179 6.25 -12.11 1.92
C TRP A 179 5.98 -11.29 0.66
N TRP A 180 6.91 -11.30 -0.27
CA TRP A 180 6.72 -10.71 -1.58
C TRP A 180 6.70 -11.81 -2.63
N MET A 181 5.51 -12.14 -3.09
CA MET A 181 5.28 -13.17 -4.08
C MET A 181 5.28 -12.63 -5.49
N ASP A 182 6.43 -12.70 -6.11
CA ASP A 182 6.63 -12.24 -7.47
C ASP A 182 6.34 -13.33 -8.51
N ALA A 183 6.11 -12.92 -9.77
CA ALA A 183 5.76 -13.76 -10.91
C ALA A 183 4.57 -14.71 -10.67
N SER A 184 3.55 -14.22 -9.98
CA SER A 184 2.35 -14.96 -9.58
C SER A 184 1.24 -15.02 -10.64
N GLU A 185 1.51 -14.65 -11.88
CA GLU A 185 0.56 -14.77 -12.99
C GLU A 185 0.17 -16.22 -13.33
N PRO A 186 1.07 -17.21 -13.47
CA PRO A 186 2.55 -17.22 -13.34
C PRO A 186 3.31 -16.86 -14.64
N ASP A 187 4.38 -16.06 -14.52
CA ASP A 187 5.27 -15.75 -15.65
C ASP A 187 6.42 -16.77 -15.77
N ILE A 188 6.08 -17.98 -16.24
CA ILE A 188 7.05 -19.08 -16.42
C ILE A 188 8.10 -18.76 -17.50
N LEU A 189 7.67 -18.09 -18.56
CA LEU A 189 8.51 -17.59 -19.64
C LEU A 189 7.93 -16.27 -20.16
N SER A 190 8.64 -15.19 -19.88
CA SER A 190 8.26 -13.85 -20.33
C SER A 190 8.18 -13.78 -21.86
N ASN A 191 7.23 -12.99 -22.37
CA ASN A 191 6.96 -12.82 -23.81
C ASN A 191 6.46 -14.07 -24.56
N ALA A 192 6.19 -15.18 -23.88
CA ALA A 192 5.54 -16.34 -24.49
C ALA A 192 4.11 -16.00 -24.98
N SER A 193 3.68 -16.65 -26.07
CA SER A 193 2.30 -16.56 -26.56
C SER A 193 1.33 -17.07 -25.49
N VAL A 194 0.07 -16.58 -25.50
CA VAL A 194 -0.96 -17.05 -24.56
C VAL A 194 -1.14 -18.57 -24.63
N GLU A 195 -1.09 -19.13 -25.84
CA GLU A 195 -1.15 -20.59 -26.07
C GLU A 195 -0.01 -21.32 -25.36
N TYR A 196 1.22 -20.81 -25.50
CA TYR A 196 2.37 -21.44 -24.86
C TYR A 196 2.38 -21.24 -23.35
N ARG A 197 1.92 -20.09 -22.83
CA ARG A 197 1.71 -19.89 -21.37
C ARG A 197 0.74 -20.91 -20.79
N LYS A 198 -0.36 -21.22 -21.49
CA LYS A 198 -1.29 -22.29 -21.11
C LYS A 198 -0.61 -23.66 -21.14
N LYS A 199 0.18 -23.95 -22.18
CA LYS A 199 0.95 -25.21 -22.29
C LYS A 199 1.97 -25.36 -21.15
N LEU A 200 2.62 -24.27 -20.75
CA LEU A 200 3.62 -24.26 -19.67
C LEU A 200 3.02 -24.53 -18.28
N SER A 201 1.72 -24.33 -18.09
CA SER A 201 1.04 -24.38 -16.79
C SER A 201 -0.07 -25.45 -16.72
N THR A 202 -0.01 -26.47 -17.59
CA THR A 202 -1.03 -27.54 -17.67
C THR A 202 -0.42 -28.95 -17.51
N PRO A 203 -1.16 -29.92 -16.95
CA PRO A 203 -2.40 -29.76 -16.20
C PRO A 203 -2.17 -29.10 -14.84
N THR A 204 -3.22 -28.49 -14.29
CA THR A 204 -3.32 -28.16 -12.86
C THR A 204 -4.05 -29.30 -12.15
N ALA A 205 -3.96 -29.39 -10.83
CA ALA A 205 -4.70 -30.36 -10.02
C ALA A 205 -6.23 -30.29 -10.20
N LEU A 206 -6.76 -29.14 -10.61
CA LEU A 206 -8.20 -28.94 -10.87
C LEU A 206 -8.61 -29.18 -12.33
N GLY A 207 -7.64 -29.29 -13.26
CA GLY A 207 -7.89 -29.48 -14.69
C GLY A 207 -6.96 -28.66 -15.59
N PRO A 208 -7.29 -28.49 -16.88
CA PRO A 208 -6.42 -27.80 -17.83
C PRO A 208 -6.29 -26.31 -17.50
N SER A 209 -5.10 -25.75 -17.73
CA SER A 209 -4.81 -24.31 -17.51
C SER A 209 -5.74 -23.39 -18.30
N THR A 210 -6.25 -23.84 -19.45
CA THR A 210 -7.28 -23.11 -20.22
C THR A 210 -8.51 -22.77 -19.38
N LYS A 211 -8.87 -23.61 -18.40
CA LYS A 211 -9.98 -23.40 -17.46
C LYS A 211 -9.54 -22.66 -16.19
N TYR A 212 -8.30 -22.87 -15.74
CA TYR A 212 -7.74 -22.33 -14.49
C TYR A 212 -6.56 -21.38 -14.75
N PHE A 213 -6.76 -20.38 -15.61
CA PHE A 213 -5.66 -19.51 -16.07
C PHE A 213 -5.39 -18.31 -15.15
N ASN A 214 -6.43 -17.73 -14.52
CA ASN A 214 -6.34 -16.43 -13.85
C ASN A 214 -6.26 -16.51 -12.31
N THR A 215 -6.41 -17.70 -11.73
CA THR A 215 -6.59 -17.87 -10.28
C THR A 215 -5.30 -18.25 -9.54
N TYR A 216 -4.15 -18.23 -10.22
CA TYR A 216 -2.88 -18.72 -9.68
C TYR A 216 -2.46 -17.95 -8.41
N ALA A 217 -2.43 -16.62 -8.46
CA ALA A 217 -2.09 -15.78 -7.30
C ALA A 217 -3.01 -16.00 -6.10
N LEU A 218 -4.31 -16.24 -6.34
CA LEU A 218 -5.27 -16.52 -5.27
C LEU A 218 -4.91 -17.81 -4.52
N MET A 219 -4.49 -18.86 -5.24
CA MET A 219 -4.10 -20.13 -4.65
C MET A 219 -2.78 -20.03 -3.89
N ASN A 220 -1.82 -19.24 -4.39
CA ASN A 220 -0.56 -19.06 -3.67
C ASN A 220 -0.76 -18.18 -2.41
N ALA A 221 -1.57 -17.13 -2.50
CA ALA A 221 -1.91 -16.29 -1.34
C ALA A 221 -2.60 -17.11 -0.25
N GLN A 222 -3.46 -18.05 -0.64
CA GLN A 222 -4.05 -19.01 0.28
C GLN A 222 -2.99 -19.85 1.02
N ALA A 223 -1.99 -20.37 0.28
CA ALA A 223 -0.93 -21.20 0.85
C ALA A 223 -0.19 -20.47 1.99
N ILE A 224 0.20 -19.22 1.73
CA ILE A 224 0.95 -18.40 2.70
C ILE A 224 0.06 -17.97 3.87
N TYR A 225 -1.15 -17.47 3.59
CA TYR A 225 -2.01 -16.95 4.64
C TYR A 225 -2.46 -18.02 5.62
N GLU A 226 -2.95 -19.16 5.10
CA GLU A 226 -3.39 -20.28 5.94
C GLU A 226 -2.21 -20.91 6.68
N GLY A 227 -1.08 -21.11 5.99
CA GLY A 227 0.12 -21.66 6.60
C GLY A 227 0.69 -20.80 7.73
N GLN A 228 0.77 -19.48 7.54
CA GLN A 228 1.25 -18.58 8.59
C GLN A 228 0.26 -18.50 9.76
N ARG A 229 -1.05 -18.45 9.49
CA ARG A 229 -2.09 -18.46 10.54
C ARG A 229 -2.07 -19.75 11.36
N GLU A 230 -1.70 -20.89 10.76
CA GLU A 230 -1.52 -22.14 11.49
C GLU A 230 -0.27 -22.11 12.36
N ALA A 231 0.84 -21.55 11.85
CA ALA A 231 2.11 -21.48 12.57
C ALA A 231 2.13 -20.42 13.70
N ASP A 232 1.47 -19.29 13.50
CA ASP A 232 1.41 -18.16 14.42
C ASP A 232 0.04 -17.47 14.30
N PRO A 233 -1.00 -17.97 14.99
CA PRO A 233 -2.38 -17.55 14.79
C PRO A 233 -2.66 -16.12 15.21
N ASP A 234 -1.84 -15.56 16.11
CA ASP A 234 -2.01 -14.20 16.60
C ASP A 234 -1.32 -13.17 15.71
N ARG A 235 -0.19 -13.48 15.05
CA ARG A 235 0.54 -12.52 14.22
C ARG A 235 -0.14 -12.26 12.86
N ARG A 236 -0.32 -10.99 12.51
CA ARG A 236 -0.88 -10.61 11.20
C ARG A 236 -0.01 -11.05 10.03
N VAL A 237 -0.67 -11.57 9.00
CA VAL A 237 -0.06 -11.87 7.70
C VAL A 237 0.00 -10.61 6.85
N PHE A 238 1.11 -10.42 6.13
CA PHE A 238 1.18 -9.51 5.01
C PHE A 238 1.81 -10.22 3.81
N LEU A 239 1.11 -10.16 2.68
CA LEU A 239 1.60 -10.61 1.38
C LEU A 239 1.47 -9.48 0.36
N LEU A 240 2.56 -9.20 -0.35
CA LEU A 240 2.53 -8.43 -1.60
C LEU A 240 2.66 -9.40 -2.78
N THR A 241 1.75 -9.38 -3.75
CA THR A 241 1.79 -10.30 -4.90
C THR A 241 1.52 -9.60 -6.24
N ARG A 242 2.14 -10.06 -7.34
CA ARG A 242 2.13 -9.32 -8.62
C ARG A 242 0.83 -9.43 -9.40
N SER A 243 0.09 -10.50 -9.16
CA SER A 243 -1.19 -10.77 -9.80
C SER A 243 -2.31 -10.83 -8.76
N GLY A 244 -3.52 -11.10 -9.19
CA GLY A 244 -4.67 -11.12 -8.28
C GLY A 244 -5.92 -11.63 -8.96
N PHE A 245 -6.87 -12.07 -8.14
CA PHE A 245 -8.18 -12.48 -8.58
C PHE A 245 -9.24 -12.20 -7.52
N ALA A 246 -10.51 -12.40 -7.86
CA ALA A 246 -11.62 -12.19 -6.94
C ALA A 246 -11.41 -12.95 -5.61
N GLY A 247 -11.49 -12.22 -4.49
CA GLY A 247 -11.31 -12.76 -3.15
C GLY A 247 -9.89 -12.74 -2.60
N LEU A 248 -8.90 -12.21 -3.32
CA LEU A 248 -7.51 -12.11 -2.85
C LEU A 248 -7.40 -11.42 -1.48
N GLN A 249 -8.24 -10.42 -1.22
CA GLN A 249 -8.23 -9.62 0.01
C GLN A 249 -8.46 -10.45 1.29
N ARG A 250 -9.10 -11.62 1.20
CA ARG A 250 -9.36 -12.47 2.36
C ARG A 250 -8.10 -13.08 2.97
N TYR A 251 -7.03 -13.12 2.17
CA TYR A 251 -5.72 -13.66 2.54
C TYR A 251 -4.73 -12.56 2.95
N SER A 252 -5.21 -11.39 3.42
CA SER A 252 -4.34 -10.27 3.86
C SER A 252 -3.26 -9.94 2.82
N THR A 253 -3.69 -9.83 1.57
CA THR A 253 -2.81 -9.76 0.40
C THR A 253 -3.09 -8.48 -0.40
N ALA A 254 -2.03 -7.74 -0.71
CA ALA A 254 -2.04 -6.58 -1.58
C ALA A 254 -1.45 -6.92 -2.95
N THR A 255 -1.89 -6.19 -3.97
CA THR A 255 -1.31 -6.31 -5.33
C THR A 255 -0.56 -5.04 -5.70
N TRP A 256 0.56 -5.18 -6.42
CA TRP A 256 1.14 -4.05 -7.15
C TRP A 256 1.02 -4.23 -8.66
N SER A 257 1.11 -3.12 -9.39
CA SER A 257 0.93 -3.07 -10.85
C SER A 257 2.01 -3.76 -11.70
N GLY A 258 3.03 -4.35 -11.08
CA GLY A 258 4.15 -4.98 -11.79
C GLY A 258 5.14 -4.00 -12.41
N ASP A 259 5.84 -4.49 -13.43
CA ASP A 259 7.09 -3.94 -13.95
C ASP A 259 6.87 -2.75 -14.93
N ILE A 260 6.22 -1.70 -14.45
CA ILE A 260 5.88 -0.49 -15.24
C ILE A 260 7.12 0.35 -15.60
N GLY A 261 7.02 1.20 -16.62
CA GLY A 261 8.12 2.06 -17.05
C GLY A 261 8.32 3.29 -16.19
N THR A 262 9.55 3.80 -16.12
CA THR A 262 9.84 5.14 -15.55
C THR A 262 9.40 6.24 -16.51
N ARG A 263 8.08 6.41 -16.66
CA ARG A 263 7.44 7.25 -17.69
C ARG A 263 6.24 8.02 -17.13
N TRP A 264 6.02 9.21 -17.64
CA TRP A 264 4.90 10.07 -17.22
C TRP A 264 3.53 9.48 -17.59
N GLU A 265 3.44 8.87 -18.77
CA GLU A 265 2.25 8.16 -19.24
C GLU A 265 1.92 6.94 -18.35
N ASP A 266 2.93 6.22 -17.86
CA ASP A 266 2.76 5.11 -16.94
C ASP A 266 2.31 5.61 -15.56
N MET A 267 2.89 6.71 -15.05
CA MET A 267 2.40 7.36 -13.83
C MET A 267 0.93 7.78 -13.96
N LYS A 268 0.54 8.37 -15.09
CA LYS A 268 -0.86 8.72 -15.38
C LYS A 268 -1.74 7.48 -15.43
N ALA A 269 -1.27 6.38 -16.04
CA ALA A 269 -2.01 5.13 -16.16
C ALA A 269 -2.20 4.41 -14.82
N GLN A 270 -1.31 4.63 -13.85
CA GLN A 270 -1.45 4.06 -12.50
C GLN A 270 -2.67 4.61 -11.76
N ILE A 271 -3.11 5.85 -12.04
CA ILE A 271 -4.31 6.42 -11.41
C ILE A 271 -5.55 5.58 -11.74
N PRO A 272 -5.98 5.41 -13.01
CA PRO A 272 -7.12 4.55 -13.32
C PRO A 272 -6.84 3.07 -13.04
N ALA A 273 -5.59 2.58 -13.07
CA ALA A 273 -5.29 1.20 -12.68
C ALA A 273 -5.66 0.93 -11.22
N GLY A 274 -5.21 1.78 -10.29
CA GLY A 274 -5.56 1.67 -8.87
C GLY A 274 -7.05 1.86 -8.61
N LEU A 275 -7.70 2.80 -9.30
CA LEU A 275 -9.15 3.02 -9.16
C LEU A 275 -9.98 1.82 -9.63
N ASN A 276 -9.64 1.23 -10.77
CA ASN A 276 -10.34 0.04 -11.27
C ASN A 276 -10.08 -1.18 -10.37
N PHE A 277 -8.86 -1.34 -9.85
CA PHE A 277 -8.53 -2.41 -8.91
C PHE A 277 -9.33 -2.29 -7.61
N ALA A 278 -9.41 -1.07 -7.04
CA ALA A 278 -10.20 -0.79 -5.86
C ALA A 278 -11.71 -1.01 -6.09
N LEU A 279 -12.25 -0.56 -7.22
CA LEU A 279 -13.64 -0.82 -7.64
C LEU A 279 -13.91 -2.31 -7.93
N SER A 280 -12.87 -3.12 -8.14
CA SER A 280 -12.98 -4.58 -8.27
C SER A 280 -13.09 -5.29 -6.91
N GLY A 281 -13.16 -4.53 -5.81
CA GLY A 281 -13.42 -5.06 -4.47
C GLY A 281 -12.17 -5.36 -3.64
N ILE A 282 -10.95 -5.08 -4.12
CA ILE A 282 -9.71 -5.33 -3.36
C ILE A 282 -9.13 -4.00 -2.88
N PRO A 283 -9.06 -3.73 -1.56
CA PRO A 283 -8.80 -2.38 -1.06
C PRO A 283 -7.32 -2.04 -0.88
N TYR A 284 -6.42 -3.03 -0.93
CA TYR A 284 -4.99 -2.86 -0.73
C TYR A 284 -4.23 -3.02 -2.05
N TRP A 285 -3.65 -1.92 -2.52
CA TRP A 285 -2.97 -1.83 -3.80
C TRP A 285 -1.82 -0.83 -3.74
N THR A 286 -0.82 -1.01 -4.60
CA THR A 286 0.33 -0.11 -4.75
C THR A 286 0.93 -0.18 -6.16
N PHE A 287 1.97 0.60 -6.40
CA PHE A 287 2.87 0.49 -7.55
C PHE A 287 4.32 0.74 -7.09
N ASP A 288 5.22 0.77 -8.06
CA ASP A 288 6.61 1.19 -7.89
C ASP A 288 6.70 2.71 -8.05
N ILE A 289 6.90 3.45 -6.96
CA ILE A 289 7.16 4.90 -7.07
C ILE A 289 8.44 5.11 -7.91
N GLY A 290 8.30 5.90 -8.97
CA GLY A 290 9.35 6.14 -9.95
C GLY A 290 9.34 5.19 -11.15
N GLY A 291 8.59 4.08 -11.10
CA GLY A 291 8.50 3.02 -12.11
C GLY A 291 9.56 1.93 -11.96
N PHE A 292 9.30 0.71 -12.45
CA PHE A 292 10.22 -0.41 -12.33
C PHE A 292 11.39 -0.29 -13.32
N CYS A 293 11.10 -0.38 -14.62
CA CYS A 293 12.08 -0.47 -15.69
C CYS A 293 12.47 0.91 -16.21
N VAL A 294 13.78 1.15 -16.28
CA VAL A 294 14.35 2.50 -16.40
C VAL A 294 14.89 2.75 -17.80
N GLU A 295 14.51 3.88 -18.40
CA GLU A 295 15.13 4.33 -19.65
C GLU A 295 16.65 4.52 -19.49
N ASN A 296 17.44 4.04 -20.46
CA ASN A 296 18.91 4.11 -20.41
C ASN A 296 19.48 5.50 -20.11
N ARG A 297 18.81 6.57 -20.56
CA ARG A 297 19.24 7.96 -20.30
C ARG A 297 19.25 8.33 -18.81
N TYR A 298 18.30 7.82 -18.02
CA TYR A 298 18.29 8.04 -16.57
C TYR A 298 19.40 7.27 -15.85
N THR A 299 19.75 6.07 -16.33
CA THR A 299 20.86 5.29 -15.76
C THR A 299 22.23 5.93 -15.97
N ARG A 300 22.33 6.85 -16.93
CA ARG A 300 23.57 7.55 -17.32
C ARG A 300 23.51 9.05 -17.02
N ALA A 301 22.45 9.52 -16.36
CA ALA A 301 22.23 10.93 -16.10
C ALA A 301 23.34 11.48 -15.20
N ALA A 302 23.91 12.62 -15.59
CA ALA A 302 24.95 13.31 -14.84
C ALA A 302 24.37 14.51 -14.09
N GLU A 303 25.06 14.96 -13.03
CA GLU A 303 24.64 16.14 -12.28
C GLU A 303 24.49 17.36 -13.21
N GLY A 304 23.38 18.09 -13.07
CA GLY A 304 23.05 19.24 -13.91
C GLY A 304 22.44 18.93 -15.30
N SER A 305 22.42 17.66 -15.74
CA SER A 305 21.81 17.24 -17.02
C SER A 305 20.28 17.35 -17.02
N GLU A 306 19.69 17.46 -18.21
CA GLU A 306 18.22 17.48 -18.35
C GLU A 306 17.59 16.15 -17.92
N ASP A 307 18.22 15.02 -18.24
CA ASP A 307 17.76 13.70 -17.80
C ASP A 307 17.70 13.59 -16.28
N LEU A 308 18.67 14.17 -15.54
CA LEU A 308 18.64 14.16 -14.08
C LEU A 308 17.56 15.09 -13.51
N ARG A 309 17.29 16.23 -14.17
CA ARG A 309 16.20 17.14 -13.76
C ARG A 309 14.85 16.46 -13.92
N GLU A 310 14.63 15.81 -15.05
CA GLU A 310 13.40 15.04 -15.28
C GLU A 310 13.31 13.85 -14.34
N TRP A 311 14.39 13.09 -14.12
CA TRP A 311 14.43 11.99 -13.14
C TRP A 311 13.96 12.46 -11.76
N ARG A 312 14.48 13.58 -11.28
CA ARG A 312 14.10 14.17 -9.98
C ARG A 312 12.65 14.64 -9.97
N GLU A 313 12.17 15.28 -11.05
CA GLU A 313 10.79 15.74 -11.14
C GLU A 313 9.79 14.58 -11.21
N LEU A 314 10.05 13.59 -12.06
CA LEU A 314 9.24 12.38 -12.17
C LEU A 314 9.14 11.66 -10.82
N ASN A 315 10.26 11.40 -10.15
CA ASN A 315 10.24 10.78 -8.83
C ASN A 315 9.54 11.66 -7.79
N THR A 316 9.71 12.97 -7.82
CA THR A 316 9.00 13.88 -6.90
C THR A 316 7.49 13.79 -7.07
N ARG A 317 6.99 13.82 -8.31
CA ARG A 317 5.56 13.72 -8.63
C ARG A 317 5.00 12.34 -8.31
N TRP A 318 5.78 11.29 -8.53
CA TRP A 318 5.36 9.93 -8.24
C TRP A 318 5.35 9.66 -6.73
N PHE A 319 6.30 10.21 -5.98
CA PHE A 319 6.34 10.09 -4.51
C PHE A 319 5.17 10.84 -3.86
N GLN A 320 4.86 12.03 -4.37
CA GLN A 320 3.63 12.79 -4.08
C GLN A 320 2.39 11.91 -4.25
N PHE A 321 2.23 11.28 -5.41
CA PHE A 321 1.10 10.39 -5.70
C PHE A 321 1.07 9.16 -4.78
N GLY A 322 2.21 8.49 -4.61
CA GLY A 322 2.32 7.27 -3.81
C GLY A 322 1.93 7.46 -2.35
N ALA A 323 2.17 8.65 -1.77
CA ALA A 323 1.79 8.95 -0.38
C ALA A 323 0.28 8.86 -0.13
N PHE A 324 -0.54 8.95 -1.18
CA PHE A 324 -2.01 8.85 -1.14
C PHE A 324 -2.56 7.59 -1.81
N CYS A 325 -1.74 6.56 -1.96
CA CYS A 325 -2.20 5.22 -2.32
C CYS A 325 -2.45 4.37 -1.04
N PRO A 326 -3.17 3.23 -1.13
CA PRO A 326 -3.40 2.37 0.02
C PRO A 326 -2.11 1.95 0.72
N LEU A 327 -1.09 1.52 -0.04
CA LEU A 327 0.28 1.32 0.46
C LEU A 327 1.24 2.31 -0.20
N PHE A 328 2.29 2.71 0.53
CA PHE A 328 3.23 3.74 0.12
C PHE A 328 4.64 3.15 -0.07
N ARG A 329 5.00 2.83 -1.32
CA ARG A 329 6.19 2.01 -1.63
C ARG A 329 7.06 2.52 -2.77
N SER A 330 8.35 2.68 -2.50
CA SER A 330 9.40 2.96 -3.49
C SER A 330 10.14 1.69 -3.87
N HIS A 331 10.25 1.41 -5.17
CA HIS A 331 10.91 0.22 -5.73
C HIS A 331 11.32 0.47 -7.19
N GLY A 332 12.24 -0.35 -7.69
CA GLY A 332 12.58 -0.46 -9.11
C GLY A 332 14.06 -0.71 -9.34
N GLN A 333 14.43 -0.81 -10.62
CA GLN A 333 15.81 -1.00 -11.07
C GLN A 333 16.66 0.26 -10.86
N TYR A 334 17.98 0.14 -10.98
CA TYR A 334 18.91 1.27 -10.93
C TYR A 334 18.49 2.41 -11.89
N PRO A 335 18.51 3.71 -11.48
CA PRO A 335 19.11 4.29 -10.28
C PRO A 335 18.48 3.89 -8.94
N TYR A 336 19.23 4.06 -7.85
CA TYR A 336 18.73 3.78 -6.50
C TYR A 336 17.59 4.74 -6.10
N ARG A 337 16.63 4.22 -5.32
CA ARG A 337 15.30 4.84 -5.13
C ARG A 337 15.06 5.42 -3.74
N GLU A 338 16.06 5.37 -2.87
CA GLU A 338 16.01 6.08 -1.61
C GLU A 338 15.96 7.59 -1.87
N ILE A 339 15.22 8.34 -1.05
CA ILE A 339 15.02 9.79 -1.24
C ILE A 339 16.37 10.52 -1.39
N PHE A 340 17.34 10.16 -0.54
CA PHE A 340 18.68 10.74 -0.53
C PHE A 340 19.58 10.29 -1.70
N ASN A 341 19.21 9.23 -2.43
CA ASN A 341 19.88 8.82 -3.67
C ASN A 341 19.25 9.49 -4.90
N ILE A 342 17.94 9.75 -4.88
CA ILE A 342 17.25 10.47 -5.95
C ILE A 342 17.70 11.93 -6.00
N SER A 343 17.80 12.59 -4.85
CA SER A 343 18.20 14.00 -4.79
C SER A 343 18.94 14.34 -3.49
N PRO A 344 19.96 15.21 -3.54
CA PRO A 344 20.65 15.69 -2.35
C PRO A 344 19.72 16.42 -1.38
N GLU A 345 20.08 16.35 -0.10
CA GLU A 345 19.43 17.09 0.96
C GLU A 345 19.41 18.60 0.67
N GLY A 346 18.30 19.26 1.03
CA GLY A 346 18.11 20.69 0.78
C GLY A 346 17.64 21.05 -0.64
N THR A 347 17.56 20.10 -1.58
CA THR A 347 16.96 20.35 -2.91
C THR A 347 15.42 20.32 -2.87
N PRO A 348 14.71 20.96 -3.83
CA PRO A 348 13.25 20.91 -3.92
C PRO A 348 12.67 19.49 -3.94
N ALA A 349 13.29 18.58 -4.69
CA ALA A 349 12.89 17.18 -4.77
C ALA A 349 12.99 16.47 -3.42
N TYR A 350 14.12 16.62 -2.73
CA TYR A 350 14.32 16.03 -1.40
C TYR A 350 13.31 16.58 -0.40
N ARG A 351 13.13 17.91 -0.33
CA ARG A 351 12.17 18.54 0.59
C ARG A 351 10.75 18.07 0.33
N SER A 352 10.34 17.98 -0.92
CA SER A 352 9.02 17.49 -1.31
C SER A 352 8.82 16.04 -0.87
N MET A 353 9.74 15.13 -1.23
CA MET A 353 9.61 13.72 -0.87
C MET A 353 9.59 13.53 0.65
N VAL A 354 10.50 14.15 1.41
CA VAL A 354 10.50 14.08 2.87
C VAL A 354 9.22 14.68 3.47
N TYR A 355 8.68 15.76 2.90
CA TYR A 355 7.41 16.34 3.34
C TYR A 355 6.25 15.35 3.20
N TYR A 356 6.10 14.68 2.04
CA TYR A 356 5.01 13.72 1.84
C TYR A 356 5.17 12.45 2.65
N ASP A 357 6.41 12.03 2.90
CA ASP A 357 6.70 10.94 3.81
C ASP A 357 6.26 11.31 5.23
N LYS A 358 6.73 12.42 5.78
CA LYS A 358 6.29 12.89 7.11
C LYS A 358 4.78 13.10 7.18
N LEU A 359 4.16 13.65 6.13
CA LEU A 359 2.70 13.83 6.06
C LEU A 359 1.95 12.49 6.13
N ARG A 360 2.45 11.43 5.48
CA ARG A 360 1.89 10.07 5.58
C ARG A 360 1.81 9.62 7.03
N TYR A 361 2.86 9.84 7.81
CA TYR A 361 2.91 9.45 9.22
C TYR A 361 2.06 10.36 10.12
N ARG A 362 2.01 11.67 9.84
CA ARG A 362 1.06 12.57 10.50
C ARG A 362 -0.38 12.12 10.25
N LEU A 363 -0.72 11.65 9.06
CA LEU A 363 -2.03 11.10 8.71
C LEU A 363 -2.29 9.68 9.23
N MET A 364 -1.37 9.06 9.98
CA MET A 364 -1.54 7.66 10.39
C MET A 364 -2.82 7.39 11.19
N PRO A 365 -3.32 8.29 12.09
CA PRO A 365 -4.64 8.10 12.70
C PRO A 365 -5.79 8.02 11.68
N TYR A 366 -5.75 8.86 10.64
CA TYR A 366 -6.73 8.82 9.54
C TYR A 366 -6.59 7.53 8.73
N ILE A 367 -5.38 7.26 8.22
CA ILE A 367 -5.08 6.14 7.33
C ILE A 367 -5.36 4.80 8.00
N TYR A 368 -4.95 4.63 9.26
CA TYR A 368 -5.16 3.38 9.97
C TYR A 368 -6.64 3.18 10.33
N SER A 369 -7.40 4.26 10.48
CA SER A 369 -8.85 4.14 10.58
C SER A 369 -9.47 3.64 9.28
N LEU A 370 -8.98 4.09 8.11
CA LEU A 370 -9.42 3.54 6.83
C LEU A 370 -9.10 2.04 6.72
N ALA A 371 -7.93 1.61 7.20
CA ALA A 371 -7.57 0.20 7.24
C ALA A 371 -8.56 -0.61 8.09
N GLY A 372 -8.93 -0.13 9.28
CA GLY A 372 -9.98 -0.75 10.10
C GLY A 372 -11.34 -0.81 9.39
N MET A 373 -11.72 0.28 8.70
CA MET A 373 -12.97 0.33 7.92
C MET A 373 -13.01 -0.73 6.80
N THR A 374 -11.87 -1.16 6.24
CA THR A 374 -11.87 -2.22 5.21
C THR A 374 -12.45 -3.55 5.71
N TRP A 375 -12.31 -3.83 7.00
CA TRP A 375 -12.86 -5.01 7.68
C TRP A 375 -14.24 -4.74 8.27
N PHE A 376 -14.37 -3.69 9.09
CA PHE A 376 -15.60 -3.42 9.84
C PHE A 376 -16.73 -2.84 8.99
N ASN A 377 -16.41 -2.18 7.88
CA ASN A 377 -17.37 -1.49 7.02
C ASN A 377 -17.26 -1.94 5.54
N ASP A 378 -16.49 -2.99 5.26
CA ASP A 378 -16.18 -3.44 3.89
C ASP A 378 -15.64 -2.32 2.98
N TYR A 379 -14.95 -1.34 3.58
CA TYR A 379 -14.61 -0.08 2.94
C TYR A 379 -13.52 -0.19 1.86
N THR A 380 -13.38 0.90 1.10
CA THR A 380 -12.40 1.09 0.01
C THR A 380 -11.59 2.35 0.26
N ILE A 381 -10.25 2.25 0.24
CA ILE A 381 -9.33 3.33 0.60
C ILE A 381 -9.12 4.33 -0.54
N MET A 382 -8.71 3.86 -1.73
CA MET A 382 -8.51 4.66 -2.93
C MET A 382 -9.78 4.59 -3.78
N ARG A 383 -10.51 5.69 -3.91
CA ARG A 383 -11.91 5.69 -4.35
C ARG A 383 -12.07 6.53 -5.60
N ALA A 384 -12.57 5.91 -6.66
CA ALA A 384 -13.01 6.65 -7.85
C ALA A 384 -14.12 7.63 -7.44
N LEU A 385 -14.15 8.82 -8.05
CA LEU A 385 -15.13 9.85 -7.70
C LEU A 385 -16.58 9.38 -7.81
N VAL A 386 -16.86 8.40 -8.68
CA VAL A 386 -18.18 7.77 -8.81
C VAL A 386 -18.67 7.09 -7.52
N MET A 387 -17.77 6.68 -6.61
CA MET A 387 -18.15 6.07 -5.33
C MET A 387 -18.86 7.07 -4.43
N ASP A 388 -18.34 8.30 -4.34
CA ASP A 388 -18.83 9.33 -3.43
C ASP A 388 -19.78 10.33 -4.11
N PHE A 389 -19.73 10.40 -5.45
CA PHE A 389 -20.39 11.44 -6.27
C PHE A 389 -21.10 10.86 -7.51
N GLY A 390 -21.47 9.56 -7.50
CA GLY A 390 -21.97 8.85 -8.70
C GLY A 390 -23.27 9.39 -9.33
N SER A 391 -24.01 10.23 -8.59
CA SER A 391 -25.16 10.98 -9.13
C SER A 391 -24.75 12.06 -10.15
N GLU A 392 -23.49 12.52 -10.12
CA GLU A 392 -22.96 13.53 -11.03
C GLU A 392 -22.42 12.86 -12.32
N PRO A 393 -22.99 13.11 -13.51
CA PRO A 393 -22.50 12.48 -14.74
C PRO A 393 -21.04 12.81 -15.06
N ALA A 394 -20.58 14.01 -14.68
CA ALA A 394 -19.24 14.51 -14.96
C ALA A 394 -18.12 13.66 -14.32
N VAL A 395 -18.38 13.01 -13.17
CA VAL A 395 -17.33 12.26 -12.46
C VAL A 395 -17.07 10.87 -13.03
N ARG A 396 -17.98 10.35 -13.86
CA ARG A 396 -17.92 8.96 -14.35
C ARG A 396 -16.71 8.66 -15.24
N SER A 397 -16.17 9.68 -15.91
CA SER A 397 -15.02 9.55 -16.81
C SER A 397 -13.73 10.14 -16.23
N ILE A 398 -13.76 10.64 -14.99
CA ILE A 398 -12.57 11.23 -14.35
C ILE A 398 -11.72 10.10 -13.78
N GLY A 399 -10.63 9.78 -14.50
CA GLY A 399 -9.66 8.76 -14.11
C GLY A 399 -8.33 9.33 -13.60
N ASP A 400 -8.24 10.64 -13.39
CA ASP A 400 -7.00 11.36 -13.04
C ASP A 400 -7.09 12.15 -11.73
N GLN A 401 -8.18 11.93 -10.98
CA GLN A 401 -8.50 12.47 -9.65
C GLN A 401 -9.25 11.39 -8.88
N TYR A 402 -9.09 11.36 -7.55
CA TYR A 402 -9.74 10.35 -6.71
C TYR A 402 -9.86 10.81 -5.27
N MET A 403 -10.73 10.16 -4.50
CA MET A 403 -10.82 10.35 -3.05
C MET A 403 -9.88 9.35 -2.35
N PHE A 404 -9.04 9.83 -1.44
CA PHE A 404 -8.27 9.03 -0.50
C PHE A 404 -8.98 9.02 0.86
N GLY A 405 -9.71 7.94 1.13
CA GLY A 405 -10.73 7.89 2.17
C GLY A 405 -11.87 8.88 1.92
N PRO A 406 -12.68 9.22 2.93
CA PRO A 406 -13.86 10.07 2.75
C PRO A 406 -13.53 11.57 2.55
N SER A 407 -12.32 12.02 2.89
CA SER A 407 -12.05 13.44 3.10
C SER A 407 -11.16 14.11 2.05
N ILE A 408 -10.21 13.39 1.45
CA ILE A 408 -9.11 14.00 0.67
C ILE A 408 -9.29 13.72 -0.81
N LEU A 409 -9.58 14.75 -1.62
CA LEU A 409 -9.49 14.70 -3.08
C LEU A 409 -8.04 14.90 -3.50
N VAL A 410 -7.51 13.94 -4.27
CA VAL A 410 -6.13 13.89 -4.73
C VAL A 410 -6.08 14.06 -6.24
N ALA A 411 -5.21 14.95 -6.72
CA ALA A 411 -5.03 15.20 -8.15
C ALA A 411 -3.53 15.15 -8.56
N PRO A 412 -2.97 13.95 -8.82
CA PRO A 412 -1.54 13.76 -9.20
C PRO A 412 -1.07 14.49 -10.46
N VAL A 413 -0.04 15.33 -10.39
CA VAL A 413 0.56 15.95 -11.58
C VAL A 413 1.35 14.91 -12.35
N TYR A 414 0.97 14.62 -13.60
CA TYR A 414 1.55 13.55 -14.42
C TYR A 414 2.19 14.07 -15.72
N GLU A 415 2.44 15.37 -15.84
CA GLU A 415 3.09 15.98 -17.01
C GLU A 415 4.39 16.68 -16.57
N TYR A 416 5.48 16.43 -17.30
CA TYR A 416 6.78 17.03 -17.00
C TYR A 416 6.71 18.57 -17.10
N GLN A 417 7.33 19.26 -16.14
CA GLN A 417 7.38 20.72 -16.03
C GLN A 417 6.05 21.41 -15.74
N ALA A 418 4.94 20.68 -15.64
CA ALA A 418 3.66 21.25 -15.25
C ALA A 418 3.73 21.87 -13.84
N ARG A 419 3.21 23.09 -13.72
CA ARG A 419 3.10 23.86 -12.47
C ARG A 419 1.67 24.24 -12.11
N THR A 420 0.74 23.88 -12.98
CA THR A 420 -0.71 23.96 -12.80
C THR A 420 -1.32 22.71 -13.39
N ARG A 421 -2.55 22.37 -13.01
CA ARG A 421 -3.36 21.38 -13.73
C ARG A 421 -4.84 21.68 -13.59
N LYS A 422 -5.63 21.15 -14.50
CA LYS A 422 -7.10 21.22 -14.42
C LYS A 422 -7.62 20.18 -13.41
N VAL A 423 -8.49 20.61 -12.50
CA VAL A 423 -9.15 19.77 -11.48
C VAL A 423 -10.65 20.03 -11.51
N TYR A 424 -11.45 18.98 -11.39
CA TYR A 424 -12.89 19.09 -11.25
C TYR A 424 -13.27 19.00 -9.78
N PHE A 425 -14.06 19.95 -9.31
CA PHE A 425 -14.63 19.91 -7.97
C PHE A 425 -16.07 19.42 -8.08
N PRO A 426 -16.42 18.23 -7.55
CA PRO A 426 -17.79 17.74 -7.51
C PRO A 426 -18.76 18.76 -6.89
N SER A 427 -19.97 18.83 -7.43
CA SER A 427 -20.99 19.83 -7.07
C SER A 427 -21.74 19.53 -5.77
N VAL A 428 -21.68 18.30 -5.24
CA VAL A 428 -22.43 17.96 -4.01
C VAL A 428 -22.02 18.78 -2.78
N CYS A 429 -20.81 19.35 -2.74
CA CYS A 429 -20.29 20.13 -1.61
C CYS A 429 -19.20 21.14 -2.05
N GLY A 430 -18.80 22.02 -1.13
CA GLY A 430 -17.57 22.79 -1.29
C GLY A 430 -16.32 21.97 -0.98
N TRP A 431 -15.17 22.61 -1.18
CA TRP A 431 -13.84 22.04 -0.97
C TRP A 431 -12.93 23.06 -0.30
N TYR A 432 -11.90 22.60 0.38
CA TYR A 432 -10.86 23.43 0.95
C TYR A 432 -9.53 23.04 0.33
N ASP A 433 -8.74 23.98 -0.15
CA ASP A 433 -7.34 23.71 -0.47
C ASP A 433 -6.62 23.24 0.80
N PHE A 434 -5.97 22.07 0.72
CA PHE A 434 -5.38 21.43 1.89
C PHE A 434 -4.28 22.29 2.53
N TYR A 435 -3.53 23.04 1.72
CA TYR A 435 -2.34 23.76 2.20
C TYR A 435 -2.68 25.13 2.75
N THR A 436 -3.65 25.82 2.16
CA THR A 436 -3.98 27.22 2.46
C THR A 436 -5.28 27.37 3.24
N GLY A 437 -6.09 26.31 3.34
CA GLY A 437 -7.43 26.36 3.93
C GLY A 437 -8.43 27.20 3.12
N GLN A 438 -8.06 27.63 1.91
CA GLN A 438 -8.94 28.44 1.06
C GLN A 438 -10.15 27.63 0.61
N PHE A 439 -11.36 28.19 0.77
CA PHE A 439 -12.58 27.56 0.28
C PHE A 439 -12.75 27.68 -1.24
N ILE A 440 -13.23 26.60 -1.84
CA ILE A 440 -13.46 26.42 -3.26
C ILE A 440 -14.89 25.91 -3.48
N PRO A 441 -15.75 26.65 -4.21
CA PRO A 441 -17.07 26.17 -4.59
C PRO A 441 -17.01 24.96 -5.53
N GLY A 442 -17.87 23.96 -5.31
CA GLY A 442 -18.02 22.79 -6.17
C GLY A 442 -18.70 23.09 -7.52
N GLY A 443 -18.80 22.05 -8.34
CA GLY A 443 -19.51 22.01 -9.62
C GLY A 443 -18.79 22.63 -10.80
N ARG A 444 -17.45 22.73 -10.74
CA ARG A 444 -16.66 23.40 -11.77
C ARG A 444 -15.27 22.80 -11.93
N TYR A 445 -14.70 23.03 -13.11
CA TYR A 445 -13.27 22.86 -13.32
C TYR A 445 -12.53 24.14 -12.94
N LEU A 446 -11.37 24.01 -12.32
CA LEU A 446 -10.42 25.11 -12.12
C LEU A 446 -9.02 24.66 -12.54
N ASP A 447 -8.23 25.60 -13.04
CA ASP A 447 -6.78 25.44 -13.17
C ASP A 447 -6.16 25.77 -11.81
N VAL A 448 -5.66 24.75 -11.13
CA VAL A 448 -5.13 24.87 -9.77
C VAL A 448 -3.61 24.93 -9.78
N SER A 449 -3.05 25.65 -8.82
CA SER A 449 -1.60 25.70 -8.60
C SER A 449 -1.07 24.32 -8.23
N ALA A 450 0.02 23.92 -8.85
CA ALA A 450 0.66 22.63 -8.66
C ALA A 450 2.19 22.79 -8.71
N PRO A 451 2.80 23.61 -7.82
CA PRO A 451 4.23 23.86 -7.85
C PRO A 451 5.00 22.55 -7.67
N TYR A 452 6.29 22.55 -8.05
CA TYR A 452 7.13 21.35 -8.02
C TYR A 452 7.00 20.54 -6.71
N GLU A 453 7.04 21.24 -5.57
CA GLU A 453 7.06 20.64 -4.24
C GLU A 453 5.66 20.29 -3.69
N ARG A 454 4.57 20.56 -4.42
CA ARG A 454 3.19 20.27 -3.95
C ARG A 454 2.31 19.57 -4.97
N LEU A 455 1.58 18.59 -4.46
CA LEU A 455 0.51 17.85 -5.11
C LEU A 455 -0.79 18.61 -4.87
N PRO A 456 -1.64 18.90 -5.86
CA PRO A 456 -2.95 19.46 -5.54
C PRO A 456 -3.79 18.50 -4.69
N LEU A 457 -4.11 18.94 -3.47
CA LEU A 457 -4.88 18.22 -2.46
C LEU A 457 -6.00 19.12 -1.95
N PHE A 458 -7.21 18.56 -1.85
CA PHE A 458 -8.38 19.31 -1.42
C PHE A 458 -9.18 18.50 -0.40
N ILE A 459 -9.64 19.15 0.65
CA ILE A 459 -10.45 18.54 1.68
C ILE A 459 -11.92 18.80 1.41
N ARG A 460 -12.71 17.73 1.41
CA ARG A 460 -14.16 17.79 1.26
C ARG A 460 -14.76 18.58 2.42
N GLU A 461 -15.61 19.55 2.11
CA GLU A 461 -16.38 20.28 3.12
C GLU A 461 -17.23 19.33 3.97
N GLY A 462 -17.21 19.49 5.29
CA GLY A 462 -17.80 18.53 6.23
C GLY A 462 -16.90 17.35 6.54
N SER A 463 -15.58 17.58 6.71
CA SER A 463 -14.61 16.53 7.08
C SER A 463 -14.02 16.77 8.46
N ILE A 464 -13.75 15.68 9.18
CA ILE A 464 -12.91 15.67 10.38
C ILE A 464 -11.67 14.83 10.04
N VAL A 465 -10.50 15.44 10.02
CA VAL A 465 -9.24 14.77 9.66
C VAL A 465 -8.30 14.76 10.87
N PRO A 466 -8.02 13.59 11.47
CA PRO A 466 -7.10 13.47 12.59
C PRO A 466 -5.64 13.34 12.13
N PHE A 467 -4.77 14.15 12.74
CA PHE A 467 -3.33 14.12 12.56
C PHE A 467 -2.64 13.75 13.89
N GLY A 468 -1.70 12.81 13.84
CA GLY A 468 -0.89 12.39 14.97
C GLY A 468 0.40 13.21 15.15
N PRO A 469 1.19 12.90 16.19
CA PRO A 469 2.49 13.52 16.39
C PRO A 469 3.49 13.08 15.31
N GLU A 470 4.64 13.77 15.23
CA GLU A 470 5.73 13.31 14.38
C GLU A 470 6.27 11.97 14.87
N ILE A 471 6.33 11.00 13.97
CA ILE A 471 6.88 9.68 14.23
C ILE A 471 7.74 9.21 13.04
N GLU A 472 8.77 8.42 13.33
CA GLU A 472 9.67 7.83 12.33
C GLU A 472 9.26 6.41 11.89
N TYR A 473 8.36 5.77 12.64
CA TYR A 473 7.76 4.47 12.37
C TYR A 473 6.45 4.33 13.15
N THR A 474 5.53 3.50 12.69
CA THR A 474 4.12 3.48 13.16
C THR A 474 3.89 3.19 14.64
N SER A 475 4.86 2.55 15.32
CA SER A 475 4.80 2.20 16.74
C SER A 475 5.69 3.05 17.65
N GLN A 476 6.33 4.11 17.14
CA GLN A 476 7.33 4.87 17.90
C GLN A 476 6.76 5.49 19.18
N LYS A 477 5.56 6.07 19.11
CA LYS A 477 4.87 6.72 20.21
C LYS A 477 3.36 6.54 20.06
N PRO A 478 2.59 6.57 21.16
CA PRO A 478 1.14 6.70 21.08
C PRO A 478 0.74 7.93 20.27
N ALA A 479 -0.42 7.87 19.61
CA ALA A 479 -1.01 9.04 18.95
C ALA A 479 -1.62 9.98 20.00
N ASP A 480 -0.75 10.73 20.68
CA ASP A 480 -1.10 11.74 21.68
C ASP A 480 -0.05 12.87 21.66
N PRO A 481 -0.42 14.13 21.37
CA PRO A 481 -1.77 14.58 21.03
C PRO A 481 -2.22 14.15 19.62
N ILE A 482 -3.54 14.12 19.39
CA ILE A 482 -4.15 14.10 18.05
C ILE A 482 -4.72 15.49 17.74
N THR A 483 -4.31 16.07 16.63
CA THR A 483 -4.88 17.31 16.11
C THR A 483 -6.01 17.00 15.13
N LEU A 484 -7.23 17.38 15.48
CA LEU A 484 -8.44 17.26 14.68
C LEU A 484 -8.66 18.55 13.87
N PHE A 485 -8.45 18.48 12.57
CA PHE A 485 -8.90 19.53 11.66
C PHE A 485 -10.37 19.29 11.29
N VAL A 486 -11.25 20.20 11.69
CA VAL A 486 -12.67 20.17 11.38
C VAL A 486 -12.96 21.19 10.28
N TYR A 487 -13.23 20.69 9.07
CA TYR A 487 -13.56 21.48 7.89
C TYR A 487 -15.06 21.73 7.86
N THR A 488 -15.46 22.88 8.38
CA THR A 488 -16.86 23.31 8.62
C THR A 488 -17.61 23.61 7.31
N GLY A 489 -18.87 24.04 7.42
CA GLY A 489 -19.76 24.36 6.30
C GLY A 489 -20.80 23.28 6.02
N ARG A 490 -20.62 22.08 6.60
CA ARG A 490 -21.56 20.94 6.60
C ARG A 490 -21.34 20.07 7.82
N ASN A 491 -22.33 19.24 8.15
CA ASN A 491 -22.17 18.19 9.14
C ASN A 491 -21.03 17.26 8.71
N ALA A 492 -20.23 16.83 9.68
CA ALA A 492 -19.09 15.96 9.46
C ALA A 492 -19.14 14.78 10.43
N SER A 493 -18.63 13.63 9.99
CA SER A 493 -18.46 12.47 10.86
C SER A 493 -17.19 11.73 10.52
N PHE A 494 -16.52 11.22 11.54
CA PHE A 494 -15.36 10.36 11.41
C PHE A 494 -15.27 9.46 12.65
N THR A 495 -14.83 8.21 12.48
CA THR A 495 -14.58 7.33 13.62
C THR A 495 -13.11 6.99 13.64
N LEU A 496 -12.42 7.41 14.70
CA LEU A 496 -11.03 7.01 14.93
C LEU A 496 -11.00 5.56 15.38
N TYR A 497 -10.30 4.71 14.64
CA TYR A 497 -10.09 3.30 14.96
C TYR A 497 -8.66 3.05 15.40
N GLU A 498 -8.51 2.25 16.46
CA GLU A 498 -7.22 1.82 16.98
C GLU A 498 -7.29 0.40 17.52
N ASP A 499 -6.21 -0.35 17.35
CA ASP A 499 -5.98 -1.68 17.91
C ASP A 499 -4.47 -1.85 18.19
N GLU A 500 -4.04 -3.07 18.50
CA GLU A 500 -2.63 -3.42 18.77
C GLU A 500 -1.72 -3.35 17.53
N GLY A 501 -2.27 -3.21 16.32
CA GLY A 501 -1.55 -2.97 15.08
C GLY A 501 -0.89 -4.19 14.44
N VAL A 502 -0.54 -5.20 15.23
CA VAL A 502 0.35 -6.30 14.79
C VAL A 502 -0.29 -7.68 14.86
N ASN A 503 -1.43 -7.82 15.53
CA ASN A 503 -2.07 -9.11 15.81
C ASN A 503 -3.54 -9.18 15.38
N TYR A 504 -4.14 -10.37 15.40
CA TYR A 504 -5.54 -10.60 15.08
C TYR A 504 -6.52 -10.41 16.27
N GLY A 505 -6.12 -9.73 17.35
CA GLY A 505 -7.00 -9.46 18.50
C GLY A 505 -8.30 -8.75 18.12
N TYR A 506 -8.27 -7.90 17.08
CA TYR A 506 -9.44 -7.22 16.55
C TYR A 506 -10.57 -8.18 16.10
N GLU A 507 -10.25 -9.41 15.69
CA GLU A 507 -11.25 -10.44 15.34
C GLU A 507 -12.08 -10.87 16.57
N ARG A 508 -11.52 -10.71 17.77
CA ARG A 508 -12.11 -11.07 19.06
C ARG A 508 -12.67 -9.87 19.84
N GLY A 509 -12.57 -8.67 19.28
CA GLY A 509 -13.03 -7.44 19.92
C GLY A 509 -11.95 -6.58 20.57
N ASP A 510 -10.66 -6.95 20.44
CA ASP A 510 -9.53 -6.17 20.99
C ASP A 510 -9.21 -4.99 20.08
N TYR A 511 -10.10 -4.00 20.06
CA TYR A 511 -9.93 -2.73 19.37
C TYR A 511 -10.78 -1.66 20.06
N SER A 512 -10.54 -0.40 19.70
CA SER A 512 -11.37 0.72 20.14
C SER A 512 -11.81 1.59 18.97
N SER A 513 -12.95 2.24 19.14
CA SER A 513 -13.47 3.24 18.21
C SER A 513 -13.94 4.49 18.97
N ILE A 514 -13.56 5.66 18.49
CA ILE A 514 -13.98 6.96 19.03
C ILE A 514 -14.77 7.68 17.93
N PRO A 515 -16.12 7.66 17.96
CA PRO A 515 -16.93 8.36 16.98
C PRO A 515 -16.89 9.87 17.22
N MET A 516 -16.72 10.65 16.15
CA MET A 516 -16.67 12.10 16.18
C MET A 516 -17.72 12.64 15.20
N ASN A 517 -18.55 13.57 15.66
CA ASN A 517 -19.59 14.17 14.85
C ASN A 517 -19.58 15.68 15.04
N TYR A 518 -19.52 16.44 13.95
CA TYR A 518 -19.70 17.88 13.96
C TYR A 518 -21.05 18.22 13.32
N ASP A 519 -21.86 18.98 14.04
CA ASP A 519 -23.11 19.54 13.53
C ASP A 519 -22.89 21.01 13.13
N GLU A 520 -23.10 21.32 11.86
CA GLU A 520 -22.92 22.66 11.32
C GLU A 520 -24.01 23.63 11.77
N THR A 521 -25.20 23.15 12.13
CA THR A 521 -26.29 24.03 12.56
C THR A 521 -25.99 24.58 13.95
N SER A 522 -25.64 23.72 14.91
CA SER A 522 -25.25 24.15 16.26
C SER A 522 -23.81 24.65 16.35
N GLY A 523 -22.93 24.24 15.43
CA GLY A 523 -21.50 24.50 15.49
C GLY A 523 -20.81 23.68 16.57
N GLU A 524 -21.30 22.48 16.88
CA GLU A 524 -20.80 21.63 17.96
C GLU A 524 -20.09 20.39 17.41
N LEU A 525 -18.84 20.15 17.86
CA LEU A 525 -18.15 18.88 17.70
C LEU A 525 -18.38 18.03 18.95
N THR A 526 -19.00 16.88 18.75
CA THR A 526 -19.11 15.81 19.75
C THR A 526 -18.00 14.79 19.51
N ILE A 527 -17.09 14.64 20.46
CA ILE A 527 -16.21 13.47 20.57
C ILE A 527 -16.95 12.49 21.46
N GLY A 528 -17.50 11.43 20.85
CA GLY A 528 -18.39 10.49 21.52
C GLY A 528 -17.68 9.58 22.51
N GLU A 529 -18.48 8.76 23.19
CA GLU A 529 -17.98 7.72 24.09
C GLU A 529 -17.09 6.71 23.34
N ARG A 530 -15.94 6.37 23.92
CA ARG A 530 -15.04 5.35 23.37
C ARG A 530 -15.70 3.99 23.51
N LYS A 531 -15.81 3.27 22.40
CA LYS A 531 -16.30 1.88 22.39
C LYS A 531 -15.14 0.92 22.25
N GLY A 532 -15.14 -0.15 23.03
CA GLY A 532 -14.08 -1.16 23.00
C GLY A 532 -12.81 -0.75 23.75
N GLN A 533 -11.89 -1.70 23.84
CA GLN A 533 -10.59 -1.56 24.48
C GLN A 533 -9.63 -2.61 23.90
N TYR A 534 -8.34 -2.37 24.02
CA TYR A 534 -7.31 -3.36 23.64
C TYR A 534 -6.09 -3.23 24.56
N PRO A 535 -5.27 -4.29 24.70
CA PRO A 535 -4.03 -4.24 25.46
C PRO A 535 -3.10 -3.11 25.00
N GLY A 536 -2.63 -2.28 25.94
CA GLY A 536 -1.75 -1.15 25.63
C GLY A 536 -2.45 0.12 25.12
N MET A 537 -3.79 0.14 25.05
CA MET A 537 -4.55 1.34 24.68
C MET A 537 -4.30 2.50 25.66
N ALA A 538 -4.08 3.70 25.11
CA ALA A 538 -4.04 4.92 25.91
C ALA A 538 -5.44 5.27 26.47
N LEU A 539 -5.60 5.15 27.80
CA LEU A 539 -6.86 5.41 28.50
C LEU A 539 -7.25 6.90 28.47
N LYS A 540 -6.25 7.78 28.56
CA LYS A 540 -6.39 9.22 28.39
C LYS A 540 -5.56 9.68 27.20
N ARG A 541 -6.03 10.72 26.51
CA ARG A 541 -5.31 11.38 25.41
C ARG A 541 -5.73 12.83 25.26
N THR A 542 -4.96 13.57 24.50
CA THR A 542 -5.22 14.97 24.17
C THR A 542 -5.76 15.08 22.76
N PHE A 543 -6.90 15.77 22.60
CA PHE A 543 -7.37 16.24 21.30
C PHE A 543 -7.16 17.75 21.20
N ASN A 544 -6.42 18.16 20.17
CA ASN A 544 -6.28 19.54 19.74
C ASN A 544 -7.28 19.78 18.61
N ILE A 545 -8.08 20.84 18.68
CA ILE A 545 -9.13 21.12 17.69
C ILE A 545 -8.77 22.36 16.88
N VAL A 546 -8.78 22.20 15.57
CA VAL A 546 -8.58 23.26 14.59
C VAL A 546 -9.82 23.41 13.72
N TRP A 547 -10.45 24.59 13.74
CA TRP A 547 -11.63 24.89 12.92
C TRP A 547 -11.19 25.53 11.60
N VAL A 548 -11.45 24.86 10.48
CA VAL A 548 -11.28 25.43 9.14
C VAL A 548 -12.65 25.86 8.63
N THR A 549 -12.78 27.16 8.37
CA THR A 549 -14.04 27.79 7.92
C THR A 549 -13.86 28.38 6.54
N ARG A 550 -14.98 28.71 5.88
CA ARG A 550 -14.95 29.29 4.53
C ARG A 550 -14.22 30.64 4.44
N THR A 551 -13.93 31.29 5.58
CA THR A 551 -13.45 32.68 5.64
C THR A 551 -12.11 32.85 6.36
N ASN A 552 -11.63 31.87 7.13
CA ASN A 552 -10.44 32.07 7.96
C ASN A 552 -9.11 31.62 7.30
N ASN A 553 -9.15 30.89 6.19
CA ASN A 553 -7.97 30.50 5.37
C ASN A 553 -6.78 30.00 6.21
N ILE A 554 -7.01 28.98 7.04
CA ILE A 554 -5.95 28.43 7.90
C ILE A 554 -4.98 27.60 7.05
N GLU A 555 -3.73 28.05 6.99
CA GLU A 555 -2.63 27.27 6.42
C GLU A 555 -2.39 26.00 7.23
N PHE A 556 -2.14 24.89 6.55
CA PHE A 556 -1.96 23.59 7.20
C PHE A 556 -0.63 23.51 7.93
N ASP A 557 -0.73 23.37 9.24
CA ASP A 557 0.36 22.97 10.13
C ASP A 557 -0.24 22.09 11.25
N PRO A 558 0.11 20.79 11.33
CA PRO A 558 -0.46 19.89 12.34
C PRO A 558 -0.03 20.24 13.78
N ASP A 559 1.03 21.03 13.94
CA ASP A 559 1.57 21.49 15.22
C ASP A 559 1.18 22.94 15.54
N MET A 560 0.29 23.54 14.74
CA MET A 560 -0.19 24.90 14.99
C MET A 560 -0.86 25.03 16.35
N LYS A 561 -0.89 26.25 16.88
CA LYS A 561 -1.67 26.54 18.10
C LYS A 561 -3.14 26.19 17.84
N PRO A 562 -3.74 25.24 18.58
CA PRO A 562 -5.12 24.87 18.36
C PRO A 562 -6.08 25.94 18.90
N HIS A 563 -7.32 25.93 18.41
CA HIS A 563 -8.38 26.78 18.94
C HIS A 563 -8.86 26.27 20.31
N PHE A 564 -8.83 24.95 20.49
CA PHE A 564 -9.21 24.30 21.73
C PHE A 564 -8.37 23.06 21.96
N THR A 565 -8.01 22.80 23.22
CA THR A 565 -7.33 21.57 23.64
C THR A 565 -8.15 20.94 24.73
N LEU A 566 -8.40 19.64 24.63
CA LEU A 566 -9.10 18.88 25.66
C LEU A 566 -8.40 17.57 25.98
N THR A 567 -8.47 17.18 27.24
CA THR A 567 -8.11 15.84 27.69
C THR A 567 -9.35 14.95 27.63
N TYR A 568 -9.25 13.86 26.90
CA TYR A 568 -10.30 12.86 26.71
C TYR A 568 -9.93 11.59 27.46
N ASP A 569 -10.84 11.08 28.29
CA ASP A 569 -10.65 9.87 29.09
C ASP A 569 -11.54 8.69 28.65
N GLY A 570 -12.35 8.89 27.60
CA GLY A 570 -13.32 7.91 27.09
C GLY A 570 -14.76 8.36 27.20
N ALA A 571 -15.07 9.32 28.09
CA ALA A 571 -16.40 9.89 28.21
C ALA A 571 -16.70 10.89 27.08
N PRO A 572 -17.97 11.01 26.64
CA PRO A 572 -18.33 11.94 25.58
C PRO A 572 -18.07 13.40 25.98
N VAL A 573 -17.51 14.19 25.07
CA VAL A 573 -17.23 15.62 25.24
C VAL A 573 -17.80 16.40 24.06
N VAL A 574 -18.38 17.57 24.34
CA VAL A 574 -18.89 18.50 23.32
C VAL A 574 -18.05 19.77 23.35
N VAL A 575 -17.61 20.21 22.18
CA VAL A 575 -16.85 21.44 21.99
C VAL A 575 -17.55 22.34 20.98
N LYS A 576 -17.79 23.60 21.35
CA LYS A 576 -18.36 24.60 20.47
C LYS A 576 -17.29 25.22 19.57
N ASN A 577 -17.63 25.43 18.31
CA ASN A 577 -16.81 26.17 17.36
C ASN A 577 -16.71 27.63 17.81
N SER A 578 -15.52 28.01 18.27
CA SER A 578 -15.22 29.35 18.79
C SER A 578 -14.96 30.40 17.70
N VAL A 579 -14.96 30.00 16.42
CA VAL A 579 -14.63 30.86 15.27
C VAL A 579 -15.90 31.26 14.50
N ARG A 580 -17.07 30.89 15.01
CA ARG A 580 -18.37 31.18 14.40
C ARG A 580 -19.01 32.44 14.96
#